data_AF-M3IG39-F1
#
_entry.id   AF-M3IG39-F1
#
_cell.length_a   1.000
_cell.length_b   1.000
_cell.length_c   1.000
_cell.angle_alpha   90.00
_cell.angle_beta   90.00
_cell.angle_gamma   90.00
#
_symmetry.space_group_name_H-M   'P 1'
#
loop_
_entity.id
_entity.type
_entity.pdbx_description
1 polymer ?
#
loop_
_entity_poly.entity_id
_entity_poly.type
_entity_poly.pdbx_seq_one_letter_code
_entity_poly.pdbx_strand_id
1 'polypeptide(L)'
;MKIISKLILIPLICYNLIRALDITENRINIGSVTIPHEPVAICSNSYWSIVDVASVTFYNTLTLQPNAMLYVSSTLPTISLKLQAIYHYPHQNDGIIAFNSLSSTGTPSFKIGGSTFVNNGVIYCASKGNVADTMTLNSGQITNNGLMIFYHQQRSTSHVSLHGGPHDILTNNGQICFRKHIYKQECNLEGTGCFTAMEGGSIHISGSDKISDYRLSYYLADSASSMVVSDNKDGTTFTVYGFGNGNKVALTCLLNGNRYPKYSYDRETGVLTLTSNLNHRYNFDIGTGYDPNFFEIVTINDAGISHTTCEGVTYTGEVPERNLPASCNIPCKDQPPFPMDNTFPMTTIYTTTWTRTYKESTTLTESGLVSRL
;
A
#
# COMPACT_ATOMS: atom_id res chain seq x y z
N MET A 1 -35.21 63.01 31.98
CA MET A 1 -34.88 61.77 32.74
C MET A 1 -35.70 60.65 32.12
N LYS A 2 -35.09 59.85 31.21
CA LYS A 2 -34.78 58.40 31.37
C LYS A 2 -36.05 57.60 31.77
N ILE A 3 -36.51 56.57 31.06
CA ILE A 3 -35.79 55.37 30.58
C ILE A 3 -36.58 54.78 29.39
N ILE A 4 -35.94 54.57 28.25
CA ILE A 4 -36.42 53.71 27.15
C ILE A 4 -35.97 52.29 27.46
N SER A 5 -36.89 51.34 27.50
CA SER A 5 -36.60 49.91 27.62
C SER A 5 -35.88 49.43 26.36
N LYS A 6 -34.69 48.85 26.53
CA LYS A 6 -34.03 48.04 25.50
C LYS A 6 -34.15 46.59 25.91
N LEU A 7 -35.08 45.89 25.28
CA LEU A 7 -35.05 44.43 25.19
C LEU A 7 -33.78 44.05 24.40
N ILE A 8 -32.86 43.30 25.03
CA ILE A 8 -31.78 42.62 24.33
C ILE A 8 -32.23 41.17 24.17
N LEU A 9 -32.67 40.83 22.95
CA LEU A 9 -32.92 39.45 22.54
C LEU A 9 -31.53 38.82 22.27
N ILE A 10 -31.08 37.92 23.14
CA ILE A 10 -29.88 37.12 22.91
C ILE A 10 -30.29 35.97 21.97
N PRO A 11 -29.76 35.86 20.74
CA PRO A 11 -29.95 34.66 19.96
C PRO A 11 -29.13 33.53 20.61
N LEU A 12 -29.82 32.52 21.11
CA LEU A 12 -29.23 31.26 21.58
C LEU A 12 -28.60 30.58 20.35
N ILE A 13 -27.28 30.70 20.18
CA ILE A 13 -26.55 29.91 19.19
C ILE A 13 -26.52 28.48 19.72
N CYS A 14 -27.45 27.65 19.24
CA CYS A 14 -27.36 26.20 19.41
C CYS A 14 -26.15 25.71 18.60
N TYR A 15 -24.99 25.66 19.23
CA TYR A 15 -23.87 24.85 18.74
C TYR A 15 -24.36 23.40 18.73
N ASN A 16 -24.59 22.84 17.54
CA ASN A 16 -24.60 21.39 17.38
C ASN A 16 -23.17 20.93 17.68
N LEU A 17 -22.89 20.58 18.93
CA LEU A 17 -21.72 19.80 19.27
C LEU A 17 -21.89 18.46 18.56
N ILE A 18 -21.23 18.29 17.41
CA ILE A 18 -21.00 16.95 16.87
C ILE A 18 -20.30 16.20 17.99
N ARG A 19 -21.00 15.25 18.62
CA ARG A 19 -20.35 14.34 19.56
C ARG A 19 -19.34 13.56 18.75
N ALA A 20 -18.06 13.67 19.09
CA ALA A 20 -16.99 12.85 18.55
C ALA A 20 -16.30 12.20 19.75
N LEU A 21 -15.84 10.97 19.60
CA LEU A 21 -14.94 10.36 20.57
C LEU A 21 -13.52 10.78 20.21
N ASP A 22 -12.97 11.69 21.02
CA ASP A 22 -11.58 12.12 20.91
C ASP A 22 -10.71 11.30 21.87
N ILE A 23 -9.77 10.55 21.32
CA ILE A 23 -8.70 9.88 22.09
C ILE A 23 -7.58 10.90 22.30
N THR A 24 -7.66 11.61 23.42
CA THR A 24 -6.70 12.66 23.84
C THR A 24 -5.63 12.16 24.80
N GLU A 25 -5.78 10.92 25.28
CA GLU A 25 -4.83 10.21 26.12
C GLU A 25 -4.73 8.75 25.66
N ASN A 26 -3.63 8.10 26.02
CA ASN A 26 -3.38 6.70 25.68
C ASN A 26 -4.49 5.79 26.20
N ARG A 27 -5.05 5.00 25.29
CA ARG A 27 -6.14 4.07 25.59
C ARG A 27 -5.77 2.65 25.19
N ILE A 28 -5.98 1.70 26.10
CA ILE A 28 -5.77 0.28 25.85
C ILE A 28 -7.07 -0.47 26.17
N ASN A 29 -7.53 -1.30 25.23
CA ASN A 29 -8.68 -2.17 25.40
C ASN A 29 -8.28 -3.60 25.03
N ILE A 30 -8.40 -4.53 25.97
CA ILE A 30 -8.03 -5.94 25.79
C ILE A 30 -9.28 -6.82 25.91
N GLY A 31 -9.50 -7.72 24.95
CA GLY A 31 -10.58 -8.71 24.95
C GLY A 31 -11.97 -8.15 24.63
N SER A 32 -12.23 -6.87 24.91
CA SER A 32 -13.48 -6.20 24.53
C SER A 32 -13.31 -4.70 24.34
N VAL A 33 -14.09 -4.12 23.43
CA VAL A 33 -14.22 -2.69 23.23
C VAL A 33 -15.59 -2.39 22.64
N THR A 34 -16.16 -1.24 22.99
CA THR A 34 -17.35 -0.69 22.31
C THR A 34 -16.91 0.53 21.52
N ILE A 35 -17.06 0.47 20.20
CA ILE A 35 -16.80 1.60 19.30
C ILE A 35 -18.10 2.41 19.18
N PRO A 36 -18.08 3.72 19.42
CA PRO A 36 -19.27 4.52 19.29
C PRO A 36 -19.72 4.67 17.83
N HIS A 37 -20.97 5.08 17.63
CA HIS A 37 -21.52 5.38 16.31
C HIS A 37 -21.15 6.79 15.79
N GLU A 38 -20.51 7.57 16.65
CA GLU A 38 -20.10 8.94 16.36
C GLU A 38 -18.68 8.97 15.76
N PRO A 39 -18.25 10.08 15.14
CA PRO A 39 -16.89 10.24 14.64
C PRO A 39 -15.85 9.91 15.71
N VAL A 40 -14.77 9.24 15.31
CA VAL A 40 -13.62 8.95 16.17
C VAL A 40 -12.42 9.72 15.66
N ALA A 41 -11.80 10.50 16.54
CA ALA A 41 -10.50 11.11 16.28
C ALA A 41 -9.47 10.60 17.29
N ILE A 42 -8.29 10.21 16.81
CA ILE A 42 -7.14 9.97 17.68
C ILE A 42 -6.25 11.21 17.58
N CYS A 43 -6.11 11.91 18.70
CA CYS A 43 -5.39 13.17 18.76
C CYS A 43 -3.88 12.94 18.70
N SER A 44 -3.17 13.99 18.30
CA SER A 44 -1.71 13.99 18.19
C SER A 44 -1.08 13.55 19.51
N ASN A 45 -0.03 12.71 19.43
CA ASN A 45 0.67 12.17 20.59
C ASN A 45 -0.23 11.33 21.53
N SER A 46 -1.27 10.69 20.98
CA SER A 46 -2.10 9.71 21.69
C SER A 46 -2.22 8.44 20.87
N TYR A 47 -2.39 7.30 21.54
CA TYR A 47 -2.70 6.04 20.87
C TYR A 47 -3.98 5.39 21.38
N TRP A 48 -4.61 4.60 20.51
CA TRP A 48 -5.60 3.61 20.90
C TRP A 48 -5.11 2.22 20.51
N SER A 49 -4.80 1.39 21.50
CA SER A 49 -4.45 -0.02 21.32
C SER A 49 -5.65 -0.91 21.64
N ILE A 50 -6.13 -1.65 20.66
CA ILE A 50 -7.22 -2.60 20.78
C ILE A 50 -6.65 -3.99 20.52
N VAL A 51 -6.61 -4.82 21.57
CA VAL A 51 -5.93 -6.12 21.56
C VAL A 51 -6.91 -7.25 21.83
N ASP A 52 -6.81 -8.32 21.05
CA ASP A 52 -7.62 -9.53 21.22
C ASP A 52 -9.14 -9.29 21.19
N VAL A 53 -9.55 -8.33 20.36
CA VAL A 53 -10.96 -8.07 20.03
C VAL A 53 -11.23 -8.58 18.62
N ALA A 54 -12.11 -9.58 18.48
CA ALA A 54 -12.36 -10.23 17.19
C ALA A 54 -12.87 -9.28 16.09
N SER A 55 -13.60 -8.22 16.45
CA SER A 55 -14.14 -7.26 15.48
C SER A 55 -14.11 -5.85 16.02
N VAL A 56 -13.45 -4.94 15.29
CA VAL A 56 -13.40 -3.50 15.54
C VAL A 56 -14.00 -2.79 14.35
N THR A 57 -15.16 -2.14 14.54
CA THR A 57 -15.88 -1.46 13.45
C THR A 57 -16.09 0.01 13.80
N PHE A 58 -15.54 0.90 12.99
CA PHE A 58 -15.79 2.34 13.04
C PHE A 58 -17.00 2.66 12.16
N TYR A 59 -18.09 3.10 12.79
CA TYR A 59 -19.38 3.39 12.14
C TYR A 59 -19.51 4.83 11.64
N ASN A 60 -18.43 5.60 11.68
CA ASN A 60 -18.40 6.99 11.23
C ASN A 60 -16.96 7.35 10.84
N THR A 61 -16.75 8.62 10.48
CA THR A 61 -15.44 9.23 10.19
C THR A 61 -14.40 8.76 11.22
N LEU A 62 -13.26 8.29 10.71
CA LEU A 62 -12.09 7.91 11.50
C LEU A 62 -10.96 8.85 11.06
N THR A 63 -10.44 9.61 12.00
CA THR A 63 -9.36 10.56 11.77
C THR A 63 -8.21 10.28 12.72
N LEU A 64 -7.01 10.07 12.18
CA LEU A 64 -5.78 10.04 12.97
C LEU A 64 -4.98 11.30 12.67
N GLN A 65 -4.70 12.08 13.70
CA GLN A 65 -3.83 13.27 13.58
C GLN A 65 -2.35 12.88 13.45
N PRO A 66 -1.46 13.82 13.10
CA PRO A 66 -0.02 13.58 13.11
C PRO A 66 0.46 13.03 14.47
N ASN A 67 1.34 12.02 14.45
CA ASN A 67 1.81 11.32 15.66
C ASN A 67 0.73 10.62 16.49
N ALA A 68 -0.48 10.42 15.95
CA ALA A 68 -1.48 9.55 16.56
C ALA A 68 -1.28 8.10 16.11
N MET A 69 -1.71 7.12 16.92
CA MET A 69 -1.62 5.71 16.55
C MET A 69 -2.92 4.94 16.85
N LEU A 70 -3.35 4.12 15.90
CA LEU A 70 -4.36 3.08 16.09
C LEU A 70 -3.70 1.72 15.93
N TYR A 71 -3.70 0.91 16.99
CA TYR A 71 -3.29 -0.48 16.94
C TYR A 71 -4.52 -1.37 17.07
N VAL A 72 -4.69 -2.32 16.14
CA VAL A 72 -5.67 -3.39 16.23
C VAL A 72 -4.89 -4.69 16.07
N SER A 73 -4.71 -5.42 17.16
CA SER A 73 -3.74 -6.52 17.23
C SER A 73 -4.31 -7.75 17.90
N SER A 74 -3.73 -8.91 17.62
CA SER A 74 -4.01 -10.13 18.38
C SER A 74 -2.75 -10.85 18.84
N THR A 75 -2.79 -11.32 20.08
CA THR A 75 -1.80 -12.22 20.69
C THR A 75 -2.25 -13.68 20.61
N LEU A 76 -3.53 -13.93 20.29
CA LEU A 76 -4.16 -15.24 20.35
C LEU A 76 -4.30 -15.90 18.98
N PRO A 77 -3.97 -17.21 18.85
CA PRO A 77 -4.06 -17.92 17.57
C PRO A 77 -5.49 -18.17 17.09
N THR A 78 -6.47 -18.05 17.99
CA THR A 78 -7.89 -18.36 17.74
C THR A 78 -8.72 -17.15 17.30
N ILE A 79 -8.20 -15.93 17.41
CA ILE A 79 -8.94 -14.72 17.07
C ILE A 79 -8.73 -14.34 15.60
N SER A 80 -9.76 -14.54 14.80
CA SER A 80 -9.83 -14.01 13.42
C SER A 80 -10.09 -12.50 13.47
N LEU A 81 -9.01 -11.72 13.54
CA LEU A 81 -9.07 -10.27 13.73
C LEU A 81 -9.75 -9.57 12.56
N LYS A 82 -10.70 -8.68 12.85
CA LYS A 82 -11.38 -7.85 11.84
C LYS A 82 -11.30 -6.37 12.22
N LEU A 83 -10.81 -5.55 11.30
CA LEU A 83 -10.88 -4.09 11.37
C LEU A 83 -11.72 -3.60 10.21
N GLN A 84 -12.77 -2.84 10.52
CA GLN A 84 -13.63 -2.23 9.53
C GLN A 84 -13.83 -0.72 9.80
N ALA A 85 -13.76 0.08 8.76
CA ALA A 85 -14.34 1.44 8.73
C ALA A 85 -15.38 1.48 7.60
N ILE A 86 -16.52 2.12 7.82
CA ILE A 86 -17.66 1.98 6.89
C ILE A 86 -17.60 2.96 5.71
N TYR A 87 -18.12 2.51 4.55
CA TYR A 87 -17.95 3.18 3.25
C TYR A 87 -18.53 4.61 3.14
N HIS A 88 -19.51 5.00 3.96
CA HIS A 88 -20.24 6.26 3.72
C HIS A 88 -19.48 7.52 4.14
N TYR A 89 -18.46 7.39 5.00
CA TYR A 89 -17.80 8.52 5.62
C TYR A 89 -16.40 8.73 5.05
N PRO A 90 -15.90 9.97 5.03
CA PRO A 90 -14.49 10.19 4.72
C PRO A 90 -13.63 9.68 5.87
N HIS A 91 -12.43 9.21 5.57
CA HIS A 91 -11.45 8.81 6.59
C HIS A 91 -10.08 9.36 6.23
N GLN A 92 -9.32 9.74 7.26
CA GLN A 92 -8.00 10.35 7.10
C GLN A 92 -7.00 9.76 8.10
N ASN A 93 -5.82 9.42 7.60
CA ASN A 93 -4.71 8.96 8.41
C ASN A 93 -3.48 9.84 8.21
N ASP A 94 -3.16 10.67 9.20
CA ASP A 94 -1.88 11.39 9.31
C ASP A 94 -0.92 10.74 10.33
N GLY A 95 -1.36 9.65 10.97
CA GLY A 95 -0.65 8.92 12.02
C GLY A 95 -0.23 7.50 11.59
N ILE A 96 -0.30 6.54 12.51
CA ILE A 96 -0.10 5.11 12.23
C ILE A 96 -1.40 4.34 12.42
N ILE A 97 -1.79 3.56 11.41
CA ILE A 97 -2.76 2.48 11.56
C ILE A 97 -2.00 1.16 11.47
N ALA A 98 -2.01 0.36 12.53
CA ALA A 98 -1.33 -0.93 12.59
C ALA A 98 -2.33 -2.05 12.88
N PHE A 99 -2.59 -2.87 11.87
CA PHE A 99 -3.38 -4.10 11.96
C PHE A 99 -2.44 -5.31 12.07
N ASN A 100 -2.41 -5.98 13.23
CA ASN A 100 -1.52 -7.11 13.51
C ASN A 100 -2.28 -8.42 13.74
N SER A 101 -2.31 -9.29 12.73
CA SER A 101 -2.88 -10.63 12.83
C SER A 101 -1.84 -11.74 12.61
N LEU A 102 -0.57 -11.50 12.95
CA LEU A 102 0.49 -12.49 12.77
C LEU A 102 0.34 -13.73 13.69
N SER A 103 -0.18 -13.52 14.89
CA SER A 103 -0.38 -14.61 15.86
C SER A 103 -1.57 -15.50 15.49
N SER A 104 -2.56 -14.96 14.78
CA SER A 104 -3.81 -15.65 14.40
C SER A 104 -3.56 -16.75 13.37
N THR A 105 -4.33 -17.84 13.49
CA THR A 105 -4.45 -18.87 12.45
C THR A 105 -5.76 -18.81 11.68
N GLY A 106 -6.72 -18.01 12.15
CA GLY A 106 -7.99 -17.76 11.47
C GLY A 106 -7.89 -16.64 10.43
N THR A 107 -8.94 -16.48 9.62
CA THR A 107 -8.99 -15.55 8.48
C THR A 107 -9.12 -14.09 8.94
N PRO A 108 -8.06 -13.27 8.82
CA PRO A 108 -8.14 -11.86 9.16
C PRO A 108 -8.85 -11.07 8.06
N SER A 109 -9.45 -9.94 8.45
CA SER A 109 -10.10 -9.02 7.53
C SER A 109 -9.80 -7.56 7.90
N PHE A 110 -8.97 -6.90 7.11
CA PHE A 110 -8.79 -5.45 7.13
C PHE A 110 -9.62 -4.82 6.01
N LYS A 111 -10.57 -3.97 6.36
CA LYS A 111 -11.48 -3.29 5.43
C LYS A 111 -11.70 -1.84 5.82
N ILE A 112 -10.95 -0.92 5.23
CA ILE A 112 -11.29 0.50 5.38
C ILE A 112 -12.14 0.90 4.17
N GLY A 113 -13.42 1.08 4.43
CA GLY A 113 -14.35 1.75 3.53
C GLY A 113 -14.11 3.27 3.52
N GLY A 114 -14.65 4.00 2.55
CA GLY A 114 -14.90 5.43 2.72
C GLY A 114 -15.46 6.12 1.49
N SER A 115 -16.08 7.28 1.65
CA SER A 115 -16.42 8.12 0.50
C SER A 115 -15.13 8.66 -0.13
N THR A 116 -14.15 8.98 0.72
CA THR A 116 -12.75 9.25 0.39
C THR A 116 -11.86 8.65 1.48
N PHE A 117 -10.65 8.22 1.09
CA PHE A 117 -9.61 7.79 2.00
C PHE A 117 -8.30 8.48 1.68
N VAL A 118 -7.75 9.22 2.65
CA VAL A 118 -6.46 9.89 2.53
C VAL A 118 -5.47 9.33 3.53
N ASN A 119 -4.33 8.84 3.05
CA ASN A 119 -3.21 8.40 3.87
C ASN A 119 -1.99 9.31 3.67
N ASN A 120 -1.69 10.14 4.66
CA ASN A 120 -0.44 10.89 4.77
C ASN A 120 0.56 10.26 5.75
N GLY A 121 0.06 9.38 6.64
CA GLY A 121 0.85 8.66 7.62
C GLY A 121 1.31 7.28 7.14
N VAL A 122 1.23 6.29 8.03
CA VAL A 122 1.66 4.91 7.77
C VAL A 122 0.55 3.92 8.06
N ILE A 123 0.38 2.93 7.17
CA ILE A 123 -0.53 1.80 7.38
C ILE A 123 0.29 0.50 7.36
N TYR A 124 0.11 -0.33 8.38
CA TYR A 124 0.64 -1.68 8.45
C TYR A 124 -0.51 -2.68 8.48
N CYS A 125 -0.52 -3.61 7.53
CA CYS A 125 -1.48 -4.70 7.45
C CYS A 125 -0.72 -6.02 7.43
N ALA A 126 -0.75 -6.73 8.56
CA ALA A 126 -0.01 -7.95 8.76
C ALA A 126 -0.92 -9.13 9.04
N SER A 127 -0.66 -10.24 8.37
CA SER A 127 -1.29 -11.51 8.71
C SER A 127 -0.33 -12.68 8.55
N LYS A 128 -0.70 -13.82 9.10
CA LYS A 128 0.12 -15.03 9.00
C LYS A 128 0.20 -15.57 7.58
N GLY A 129 -0.88 -15.44 6.79
CA GLY A 129 -0.98 -15.98 5.43
C GLY A 129 -1.11 -17.51 5.34
N ASN A 130 -1.45 -18.20 6.44
CA ASN A 130 -1.79 -19.63 6.44
C ASN A 130 -3.19 -19.93 5.89
N VAL A 131 -4.05 -18.92 5.85
CA VAL A 131 -5.35 -18.93 5.21
C VAL A 131 -5.45 -17.67 4.36
N ALA A 132 -6.25 -17.71 3.29
CA ALA A 132 -6.55 -16.53 2.50
C ALA A 132 -7.23 -15.48 3.40
N ASP A 133 -6.74 -14.25 3.35
CA ASP A 133 -7.25 -13.11 4.11
C ASP A 133 -8.02 -12.12 3.24
N THR A 134 -8.51 -11.04 3.86
CA THR A 134 -9.03 -9.88 3.13
C THR A 134 -8.29 -8.63 3.55
N MET A 135 -7.55 -8.02 2.64
CA MET A 135 -6.83 -6.77 2.84
C MET A 135 -7.33 -5.76 1.81
N THR A 136 -8.32 -4.96 2.18
CA THR A 136 -9.03 -4.08 1.24
C THR A 136 -9.13 -2.65 1.76
N LEU A 137 -8.72 -1.70 0.92
CA LEU A 137 -9.17 -0.31 1.01
C LEU A 137 -10.24 -0.13 -0.06
N ASN A 138 -11.50 0.00 0.37
CA ASN A 138 -12.64 0.20 -0.52
C ASN A 138 -13.16 1.64 -0.38
N SER A 139 -12.62 2.59 -1.14
CA SER A 139 -13.08 3.97 -1.07
C SER A 139 -13.21 4.61 -2.45
N GLY A 140 -14.27 5.40 -2.64
CA GLY A 140 -14.57 6.06 -3.92
C GLY A 140 -13.39 6.84 -4.49
N GLN A 141 -12.53 7.41 -3.66
CA GLN A 141 -11.20 7.91 -4.05
C GLN A 141 -10.19 7.54 -2.97
N ILE A 142 -9.03 7.04 -3.39
CA ILE A 142 -7.93 6.70 -2.49
C ILE A 142 -6.74 7.57 -2.84
N THR A 143 -6.23 8.33 -1.88
CA THR A 143 -4.98 9.07 -2.02
C THR A 143 -3.96 8.58 -1.00
N ASN A 144 -2.84 8.06 -1.49
CA ASN A 144 -1.69 7.69 -0.68
C ASN A 144 -0.52 8.66 -0.92
N ASN A 145 -0.23 9.51 0.06
CA ASN A 145 0.99 10.33 0.09
C ASN A 145 2.05 9.73 1.03
N GLY A 146 1.63 8.86 1.96
CA GLY A 146 2.49 8.23 2.95
C GLY A 146 2.94 6.82 2.57
N LEU A 147 3.01 5.94 3.56
CA LEU A 147 3.49 4.57 3.41
C LEU A 147 2.37 3.58 3.72
N MET A 148 2.17 2.59 2.86
CA MET A 148 1.30 1.44 3.12
C MET A 148 2.10 0.15 3.00
N ILE A 149 2.01 -0.75 3.97
CA ILE A 149 2.74 -2.00 3.97
C ILE A 149 1.75 -3.13 4.22
N PHE A 150 1.68 -4.05 3.26
CA PHE A 150 0.89 -5.27 3.35
C PHE A 150 1.86 -6.45 3.35
N TYR A 151 1.80 -7.27 4.40
CA TYR A 151 2.68 -8.43 4.46
C TYR A 151 2.08 -9.65 5.10
N HIS A 152 2.51 -10.79 4.57
CA HIS A 152 2.29 -12.09 5.19
C HIS A 152 3.58 -12.64 5.80
N GLN A 153 3.45 -13.47 6.83
CA GLN A 153 4.56 -14.30 7.30
C GLN A 153 4.91 -15.41 6.30
N GLN A 154 3.89 -16.01 5.70
CA GLN A 154 3.99 -16.95 4.58
C GLN A 154 3.02 -16.58 3.47
N ARG A 155 3.42 -16.74 2.20
CA ARG A 155 2.59 -16.35 1.07
C ARG A 155 1.31 -17.18 0.98
N SER A 156 0.18 -16.50 0.81
CA SER A 156 -1.12 -17.12 0.53
C SER A 156 -1.59 -16.81 -0.89
N THR A 157 -2.78 -17.28 -1.27
CA THR A 157 -3.43 -16.95 -2.55
C THR A 157 -4.26 -15.66 -2.51
N SER A 158 -4.40 -15.01 -1.35
CA SER A 158 -5.12 -13.74 -1.24
C SER A 158 -4.31 -12.58 -1.81
N HIS A 159 -5.03 -11.53 -2.17
CA HIS A 159 -4.45 -10.29 -2.70
C HIS A 159 -4.97 -9.08 -1.94
N VAL A 160 -4.18 -8.02 -2.00
CA VAL A 160 -4.52 -6.68 -1.57
C VAL A 160 -5.30 -6.01 -2.67
N SER A 161 -6.48 -5.50 -2.32
CA SER A 161 -7.37 -4.75 -3.19
C SER A 161 -7.47 -3.31 -2.73
N LEU A 162 -7.06 -2.37 -3.59
CA LEU A 162 -7.16 -0.93 -3.35
C LEU A 162 -8.04 -0.34 -4.45
N HIS A 163 -9.30 -0.03 -4.15
CA HIS A 163 -10.28 0.44 -5.14
C HIS A 163 -11.42 1.21 -4.48
N GLY A 164 -12.21 1.99 -5.22
CA GLY A 164 -13.61 2.29 -4.85
C GLY A 164 -14.61 1.54 -5.73
N GLY A 165 -14.18 1.32 -6.96
CA GLY A 165 -14.89 0.65 -8.04
C GLY A 165 -14.03 0.72 -9.31
N PRO A 166 -14.47 0.11 -10.42
CA PRO A 166 -13.66 -0.05 -11.62
C PRO A 166 -13.24 1.24 -12.34
N HIS A 167 -13.93 2.35 -12.07
CA HIS A 167 -13.69 3.68 -12.67
C HIS A 167 -13.09 4.69 -11.67
N ASP A 168 -12.99 4.30 -10.41
CA ASP A 168 -12.42 5.14 -9.38
C ASP A 168 -10.89 5.18 -9.50
N ILE A 169 -10.29 6.13 -8.81
CA ILE A 169 -8.87 6.42 -8.93
C ILE A 169 -8.17 6.14 -7.59
N LEU A 170 -7.08 5.40 -7.67
CA LEU A 170 -6.04 5.32 -6.66
C LEU A 170 -4.89 6.24 -7.09
N THR A 171 -4.77 7.38 -6.42
CA THR A 171 -3.63 8.28 -6.55
C THR A 171 -2.55 7.85 -5.55
N ASN A 172 -1.45 7.29 -6.04
CA ASN A 172 -0.30 6.93 -5.22
C ASN A 172 0.86 7.89 -5.49
N ASN A 173 1.18 8.74 -4.53
CA ASN A 173 2.35 9.63 -4.51
C ASN A 173 3.42 9.18 -3.50
N GLY A 174 3.05 8.30 -2.57
CA GLY A 174 3.95 7.72 -1.58
C GLY A 174 4.48 6.34 -1.99
N GLN A 175 4.60 5.44 -1.03
CA GLN A 175 5.05 4.06 -1.27
C GLN A 175 4.03 3.03 -0.77
N ILE A 176 3.84 1.96 -1.56
CA ILE A 176 3.01 0.82 -1.21
C ILE A 176 3.83 -0.46 -1.35
N CYS A 177 4.01 -1.20 -0.26
CA CYS A 177 4.85 -2.39 -0.20
C CYS A 177 4.01 -3.66 -0.05
N PHE A 178 4.40 -4.71 -0.79
CA PHE A 178 3.81 -6.05 -0.73
C PHE A 178 4.90 -7.07 -0.42
N ARG A 179 4.93 -7.55 0.82
CA ARG A 179 5.89 -8.56 1.27
C ARG A 179 5.22 -9.91 1.40
N LYS A 180 5.65 -10.90 0.61
CA LYS A 180 5.00 -12.24 0.53
C LYS A 180 3.50 -12.15 0.24
N HIS A 181 3.05 -11.05 -0.37
CA HIS A 181 1.64 -10.79 -0.65
C HIS A 181 1.51 -10.25 -2.08
N ILE A 182 0.28 -10.17 -2.56
CA ILE A 182 -0.05 -9.93 -3.96
C ILE A 182 -0.85 -8.65 -4.01
N TYR A 183 -0.43 -7.70 -4.82
CA TYR A 183 -1.28 -6.60 -5.22
C TYR A 183 -2.05 -6.98 -6.47
N LYS A 184 -3.35 -6.67 -6.50
CA LYS A 184 -4.15 -6.75 -7.72
C LYS A 184 -4.80 -5.41 -8.00
N GLN A 185 -4.45 -4.83 -9.15
CA GLN A 185 -5.09 -3.60 -9.62
C GLN A 185 -6.56 -3.86 -9.98
N GLU A 186 -7.47 -3.08 -9.40
CA GLU A 186 -8.92 -3.18 -9.65
C GLU A 186 -9.55 -1.84 -10.07
N CYS A 187 -8.80 -0.74 -9.99
CA CYS A 187 -9.23 0.61 -10.32
C CYS A 187 -8.19 1.33 -11.19
N ASN A 188 -8.45 2.59 -11.54
CA ASN A 188 -7.50 3.42 -12.26
C ASN A 188 -6.34 3.84 -11.34
N LEU A 189 -5.12 3.86 -11.88
CA LEU A 189 -3.91 4.24 -11.14
C LEU A 189 -3.31 5.52 -11.70
N GLU A 190 -2.94 6.42 -10.80
CA GLU A 190 -2.18 7.63 -11.13
C GLU A 190 -1.22 8.03 -10.00
N GLY A 191 -0.39 9.04 -10.28
CA GLY A 191 0.54 9.62 -9.32
C GLY A 191 2.00 9.35 -9.64
N THR A 192 2.87 9.68 -8.68
CA THR A 192 4.35 9.61 -8.83
C THR A 192 5.00 8.67 -7.81
N GLY A 193 4.18 7.89 -7.12
CA GLY A 193 4.60 6.99 -6.06
C GLY A 193 5.20 5.68 -6.57
N CYS A 194 5.52 4.81 -5.62
CA CYS A 194 6.12 3.51 -5.87
C CYS A 194 5.24 2.37 -5.38
N PHE A 195 5.17 1.30 -6.17
CA PHE A 195 4.68 -0.01 -5.75
C PHE A 195 5.88 -0.96 -5.65
N THR A 196 6.09 -1.56 -4.48
CA THR A 196 7.26 -2.41 -4.22
C THR A 196 6.81 -3.83 -3.89
N ALA A 197 7.28 -4.80 -4.66
CA ALA A 197 7.20 -6.22 -4.32
C ALA A 197 8.50 -6.64 -3.61
N MET A 198 8.39 -7.39 -2.52
CA MET A 198 9.56 -7.90 -1.80
C MET A 198 9.32 -9.27 -1.12
N GLU A 199 10.42 -9.99 -0.86
CA GLU A 199 10.47 -11.35 -0.31
C GLU A 199 9.48 -12.30 -1.01
N GLY A 200 9.44 -12.26 -2.34
CA GLY A 200 8.46 -13.03 -3.10
C GLY A 200 7.05 -12.46 -3.02
N GLY A 201 6.90 -11.14 -2.96
CA GLY A 201 5.66 -10.43 -3.26
C GLY A 201 5.42 -10.29 -4.76
N SER A 202 4.19 -9.93 -5.16
CA SER A 202 3.87 -9.74 -6.59
C SER A 202 2.97 -8.56 -6.85
N ILE A 203 3.14 -7.92 -8.00
CA ILE A 203 2.31 -6.82 -8.50
C ILE A 203 1.57 -7.29 -9.73
N HIS A 204 0.24 -7.35 -9.67
CA HIS A 204 -0.62 -7.71 -10.80
C HIS A 204 -1.38 -6.49 -11.33
N ILE A 205 -1.01 -6.07 -12.54
CA ILE A 205 -1.71 -5.03 -13.31
C ILE A 205 -2.77 -5.71 -14.17
N SER A 206 -4.04 -5.59 -13.76
CA SER A 206 -5.17 -6.20 -14.49
C SER A 206 -5.63 -5.36 -15.69
N GLY A 207 -5.31 -4.06 -15.70
CA GLY A 207 -5.71 -3.15 -16.77
C GLY A 207 -4.64 -2.13 -17.09
N SER A 208 -3.85 -2.37 -18.14
CA SER A 208 -2.78 -1.43 -18.56
C SER A 208 -3.34 -0.13 -19.17
N ASP A 209 -4.59 -0.14 -19.63
CA ASP A 209 -5.39 0.99 -20.07
C ASP A 209 -5.90 1.87 -18.92
N LYS A 210 -5.92 1.32 -17.71
CA LYS A 210 -6.36 2.00 -16.48
C LYS A 210 -5.22 2.71 -15.74
N ILE A 211 -4.09 2.92 -16.41
CA ILE A 211 -2.96 3.67 -15.87
C ILE A 211 -2.89 4.97 -16.66
N SER A 212 -3.31 6.06 -16.01
CA SER A 212 -3.36 7.39 -16.62
C SER A 212 -2.05 8.16 -16.45
N ASP A 213 -1.23 7.80 -15.44
CA ASP A 213 0.06 8.42 -15.16
C ASP A 213 1.21 7.41 -15.29
N TYR A 214 2.08 7.63 -16.28
CA TYR A 214 3.25 6.78 -16.56
C TYR A 214 4.43 7.04 -15.62
N ARG A 215 4.29 7.94 -14.64
CA ARG A 215 5.33 8.27 -13.65
C ARG A 215 5.30 7.37 -12.42
N LEU A 216 4.32 6.48 -12.32
CA LEU A 216 4.33 5.42 -11.31
C LEU A 216 5.54 4.52 -11.50
N SER A 217 6.16 4.17 -10.38
CA SER A 217 7.33 3.29 -10.35
C SER A 217 6.98 1.93 -9.75
N TYR A 218 7.49 0.87 -10.35
CA TYR A 218 7.33 -0.50 -9.88
C TYR A 218 8.69 -1.06 -9.50
N TYR A 219 8.88 -1.46 -8.25
CA TYR A 219 10.17 -1.93 -7.76
C TYR A 219 10.10 -3.41 -7.34
N LEU A 220 10.95 -4.24 -7.96
CA LEU A 220 11.14 -5.64 -7.60
C LEU A 220 12.38 -5.72 -6.70
N ALA A 221 12.18 -5.75 -5.39
CA ALA A 221 13.26 -5.54 -4.42
C ALA A 221 14.16 -6.78 -4.20
N ASP A 222 13.75 -7.96 -4.67
CA ASP A 222 14.48 -9.23 -4.51
C ASP A 222 14.20 -10.19 -5.67
N SER A 223 14.97 -11.28 -5.71
CA SER A 223 14.93 -12.31 -6.75
C SER A 223 13.62 -13.11 -6.83
N ALA A 224 12.84 -13.17 -5.75
CA ALA A 224 11.58 -13.90 -5.75
C ALA A 224 10.39 -13.01 -6.17
N SER A 225 10.58 -11.70 -6.27
CA SER A 225 9.52 -10.76 -6.63
C SER A 225 9.08 -10.89 -8.09
N SER A 226 7.83 -10.50 -8.38
CA SER A 226 7.29 -10.54 -9.74
C SER A 226 6.34 -9.39 -10.06
N MET A 227 6.31 -9.00 -11.32
CA MET A 227 5.27 -8.13 -11.89
C MET A 227 4.59 -8.87 -13.05
N VAL A 228 3.26 -8.90 -13.03
CA VAL A 228 2.46 -9.56 -14.06
C VAL A 228 1.44 -8.58 -14.61
N VAL A 229 1.36 -8.47 -15.94
CA VAL A 229 0.47 -7.56 -16.63
C VAL A 229 -0.54 -8.35 -17.46
N SER A 230 -1.82 -7.99 -17.36
CA SER A 230 -2.85 -8.60 -18.17
C SER A 230 -2.79 -8.14 -19.61
N ASP A 231 -2.99 -9.08 -20.54
CA ASP A 231 -2.99 -8.78 -21.96
C ASP A 231 -4.30 -8.12 -22.39
N ASN A 232 -4.34 -6.78 -22.38
CA ASN A 232 -5.52 -6.01 -22.76
C ASN A 232 -5.30 -4.77 -23.64
N LYS A 233 -4.09 -4.21 -23.74
CA LYS A 233 -3.82 -3.01 -24.55
C LYS A 233 -2.33 -2.83 -24.88
N ASP A 234 -2.08 -2.39 -26.12
CA ASP A 234 -0.75 -2.00 -26.59
C ASP A 234 -0.25 -0.66 -26.05
N GLY A 235 1.07 -0.57 -25.90
CA GLY A 235 1.80 0.70 -25.85
C GLY A 235 1.95 1.33 -24.47
N THR A 236 1.43 0.71 -23.40
CA THR A 236 1.74 1.13 -22.03
C THR A 236 3.19 0.78 -21.70
N THR A 237 3.93 1.76 -21.18
CA THR A 237 5.31 1.58 -20.71
C THR A 237 5.35 1.68 -19.19
N PHE A 238 5.79 0.62 -18.54
CA PHE A 238 5.94 0.54 -17.08
C PHE A 238 7.38 0.84 -16.70
N THR A 239 7.59 1.79 -15.78
CA THR A 239 8.93 2.03 -15.23
C THR A 239 9.21 1.00 -14.14
N VAL A 240 10.14 0.08 -14.40
CA VAL A 240 10.46 -1.04 -13.50
C VAL A 240 11.89 -0.89 -12.99
N TYR A 241 12.04 -0.96 -11.67
CA TYR A 241 13.33 -0.95 -10.99
C TYR A 241 13.63 -2.33 -10.40
N GLY A 242 14.92 -2.64 -10.24
CA GLY A 242 15.37 -3.86 -9.58
C GLY A 242 15.26 -5.13 -10.42
N PHE A 243 14.90 -5.05 -11.70
CA PHE A 243 14.78 -6.23 -12.55
C PHE A 243 16.13 -6.95 -12.69
N GLY A 244 16.19 -8.24 -12.41
CA GLY A 244 17.43 -9.01 -12.35
C GLY A 244 17.47 -10.03 -11.21
N ASN A 245 18.60 -10.74 -11.10
CA ASN A 245 18.81 -11.79 -10.10
C ASN A 245 17.71 -12.87 -10.05
N GLY A 246 16.97 -13.11 -11.14
CA GLY A 246 15.92 -14.14 -11.21
C GLY A 246 14.48 -13.67 -10.92
N ASN A 247 14.27 -12.38 -10.62
CA ASN A 247 12.91 -11.84 -10.56
C ASN A 247 12.29 -11.75 -11.96
N LYS A 248 10.98 -11.49 -12.02
CA LYS A 248 10.21 -11.77 -13.24
C LYS A 248 9.29 -10.62 -13.61
N VAL A 249 9.25 -10.31 -14.91
CA VAL A 249 8.17 -9.52 -15.53
C VAL A 249 7.44 -10.42 -16.53
N ALA A 250 6.11 -10.43 -16.51
CA ALA A 250 5.34 -11.37 -17.32
C ALA A 250 4.00 -10.84 -17.78
N LEU A 251 3.41 -11.58 -18.71
CA LEU A 251 2.03 -11.39 -19.15
C LEU A 251 1.14 -12.51 -18.62
N THR A 252 -0.16 -12.25 -18.48
CA THR A 252 -1.16 -13.29 -18.12
C THR A 252 -1.50 -14.25 -19.28
N CYS A 253 -0.60 -14.37 -20.26
CA CYS A 253 -0.74 -15.18 -21.45
C CYS A 253 0.64 -15.69 -21.90
N LEU A 254 0.65 -16.54 -22.93
CA LEU A 254 1.88 -16.97 -23.59
C LEU A 254 2.49 -15.84 -24.43
N LEU A 255 3.82 -15.83 -24.54
CA LEU A 255 4.54 -14.93 -25.43
C LEU A 255 4.57 -15.51 -26.85
N ASN A 256 4.48 -14.64 -27.86
CA ASN A 256 4.45 -15.04 -29.27
C ASN A 256 5.57 -14.41 -30.09
N GLY A 257 6.23 -15.24 -30.89
CA GLY A 257 7.38 -14.90 -31.71
C GLY A 257 7.08 -14.75 -33.21
N ASN A 258 5.80 -14.79 -33.63
CA ASN A 258 5.43 -14.90 -35.04
C ASN A 258 5.56 -13.57 -35.80
N ARG A 259 4.99 -12.47 -35.28
CA ARG A 259 5.03 -11.14 -35.91
C ARG A 259 6.19 -10.29 -35.38
N TYR A 260 6.42 -10.37 -34.07
CA TYR A 260 7.51 -9.73 -33.35
C TYR A 260 8.21 -10.80 -32.51
N PRO A 261 9.47 -10.61 -32.10
CA PRO A 261 10.12 -11.46 -31.12
C PRO A 261 9.27 -11.58 -29.84
N LYS A 262 9.30 -12.75 -29.19
CA LYS A 262 8.62 -12.98 -27.91
C LYS A 262 8.99 -11.92 -26.87
N TYR A 263 10.27 -11.53 -26.86
CA TYR A 263 10.75 -10.35 -26.17
C TYR A 263 11.86 -9.67 -26.97
N SER A 264 12.10 -8.40 -26.70
CA SER A 264 13.23 -7.64 -27.23
C SER A 264 13.69 -6.61 -26.20
N TYR A 265 15.00 -6.44 -26.03
CA TYR A 265 15.56 -5.40 -25.17
C TYR A 265 16.31 -4.37 -26.02
N ASP A 266 15.91 -3.10 -25.89
CA ASP A 266 16.60 -1.98 -26.49
C ASP A 266 17.69 -1.47 -25.55
N ARG A 267 18.96 -1.61 -25.95
CA ARG A 267 20.11 -1.23 -25.13
C ARG A 267 20.29 0.28 -24.99
N GLU A 268 19.74 1.08 -25.92
CA GLU A 268 19.85 2.53 -25.90
C GLU A 268 18.79 3.13 -24.98
N THR A 269 17.55 2.65 -25.07
CA THR A 269 16.44 3.18 -24.28
C THR A 269 16.27 2.47 -22.94
N GLY A 270 16.79 1.25 -22.78
CA GLY A 270 16.59 0.43 -21.58
C GLY A 270 15.22 -0.25 -21.52
N VAL A 271 14.46 -0.26 -22.62
CA VAL A 271 13.11 -0.82 -22.67
C VAL A 271 13.15 -2.29 -23.07
N LEU A 272 12.64 -3.15 -22.20
CA LEU A 272 12.31 -4.54 -22.47
C LEU A 272 10.85 -4.61 -22.95
N THR A 273 10.62 -5.08 -24.17
CA THR A 273 9.28 -5.31 -24.71
C THR A 273 8.95 -6.79 -24.69
N LEU A 274 7.77 -7.15 -24.20
CA LEU A 274 7.19 -8.50 -24.28
C LEU A 274 6.03 -8.49 -25.30
N THR A 275 5.95 -9.54 -26.13
CA THR A 275 4.92 -9.69 -27.15
C THR A 275 3.94 -10.80 -26.76
N SER A 276 2.66 -10.45 -26.57
CA SER A 276 1.60 -11.39 -26.23
C SER A 276 1.21 -12.30 -27.39
N ASN A 277 0.45 -13.37 -27.12
CA ASN A 277 -0.10 -14.25 -28.15
C ASN A 277 -1.02 -13.56 -29.17
N LEU A 278 -1.66 -12.46 -28.79
CA LEU A 278 -2.44 -11.59 -29.68
C LEU A 278 -1.58 -10.58 -30.45
N ASN A 279 -0.26 -10.64 -30.31
CA ASN A 279 0.74 -9.69 -30.83
C ASN A 279 0.68 -8.31 -30.18
N HIS A 280 0.06 -8.20 -29.00
CA HIS A 280 0.14 -6.97 -28.24
C HIS A 280 1.55 -6.80 -27.65
N ARG A 281 2.05 -5.57 -27.54
CA ARG A 281 3.40 -5.22 -27.08
C ARG A 281 3.33 -4.41 -25.78
N TYR A 282 3.94 -4.95 -24.75
CA TYR A 282 4.05 -4.35 -23.42
C TYR A 282 5.49 -3.95 -23.15
N ASN A 283 5.70 -2.69 -22.79
CA ASN A 283 7.03 -2.14 -22.58
C ASN A 283 7.30 -2.02 -21.08
N PHE A 284 8.49 -2.46 -20.68
CA PHE A 284 9.01 -2.32 -19.34
C PHE A 284 10.33 -1.55 -19.46
N ASP A 285 10.35 -0.29 -19.04
CA ASP A 285 11.59 0.46 -18.88
C ASP A 285 12.32 -0.07 -17.64
N ILE A 286 13.24 -1.00 -17.88
CA ILE A 286 14.09 -1.64 -16.85
C ILE A 286 15.43 -0.92 -16.68
N GLY A 287 15.73 0.07 -17.54
CA GLY A 287 16.99 0.79 -17.59
C GLY A 287 18.03 0.14 -18.52
N THR A 288 19.13 0.86 -18.74
CA THR A 288 20.25 0.43 -19.58
C THR A 288 21.21 -0.52 -18.84
N GLY A 289 22.11 -1.17 -19.57
CA GLY A 289 23.24 -1.91 -18.98
C GLY A 289 23.03 -3.43 -18.86
N TYR A 290 21.88 -3.96 -19.27
CA TYR A 290 21.64 -5.40 -19.27
C TYR A 290 22.32 -6.07 -20.47
N ASP A 291 22.98 -7.21 -20.23
CA ASP A 291 23.46 -8.10 -21.29
C ASP A 291 22.33 -9.03 -21.80
N PRO A 292 21.92 -8.93 -23.09
CA PRO A 292 20.90 -9.79 -23.70
C PRO A 292 21.06 -11.31 -23.49
N ASN A 293 22.28 -11.81 -23.23
CA ASN A 293 22.53 -13.24 -23.04
C ASN A 293 21.94 -13.82 -21.74
N PHE A 294 21.60 -12.97 -20.76
CA PHE A 294 21.04 -13.41 -19.48
C PHE A 294 19.51 -13.32 -19.42
N PHE A 295 18.84 -12.92 -20.51
CA PHE A 295 17.38 -12.92 -20.57
C PHE A 295 16.85 -14.32 -20.93
N GLU A 296 15.95 -14.82 -20.10
CA GLU A 296 15.35 -16.13 -20.27
C GLU A 296 13.83 -16.03 -20.23
N ILE A 297 13.18 -16.81 -21.09
CA ILE A 297 11.74 -16.96 -21.06
C ILE A 297 11.38 -17.95 -19.95
N VAL A 298 10.44 -17.57 -19.10
CA VAL A 298 10.00 -18.39 -17.97
C VAL A 298 8.48 -18.47 -17.91
N THR A 299 7.98 -19.61 -17.42
CA THR A 299 6.59 -19.76 -17.03
C THR A 299 6.42 -19.36 -15.57
N ILE A 300 5.41 -18.54 -15.28
CA ILE A 300 5.06 -18.13 -13.91
C ILE A 300 3.85 -18.91 -13.45
N ASN A 301 3.99 -19.58 -12.31
CA ASN A 301 2.93 -20.35 -11.63
C ASN A 301 2.73 -19.84 -10.20
N ASP A 302 2.76 -18.53 -10.00
CA ASP A 302 2.65 -17.93 -8.67
C ASP A 302 1.25 -18.13 -8.09
N ALA A 303 1.18 -18.63 -6.85
CA ALA A 303 -0.07 -18.76 -6.10
C ALA A 303 -0.83 -17.41 -6.09
N GLY A 304 -2.15 -17.47 -6.31
CA GLY A 304 -3.03 -16.29 -6.32
C GLY A 304 -3.20 -15.60 -7.68
N ILE A 305 -2.45 -15.99 -8.72
CA ILE A 305 -2.63 -15.49 -10.08
C ILE A 305 -3.55 -16.47 -10.85
N SER A 306 -4.77 -16.05 -11.16
CA SER A 306 -5.83 -16.91 -11.72
C SER A 306 -5.71 -17.14 -13.23
N HIS A 307 -4.54 -17.57 -13.72
CA HIS A 307 -4.32 -17.81 -15.14
C HIS A 307 -3.64 -19.17 -15.37
N THR A 308 -4.10 -19.89 -16.41
CA THR A 308 -3.69 -21.26 -16.70
C THR A 308 -2.28 -21.35 -17.30
N THR A 309 -1.72 -20.25 -17.80
CA THR A 309 -0.33 -20.14 -18.30
C THR A 309 0.08 -18.66 -18.39
N CYS A 310 0.98 -18.24 -17.51
CA CYS A 310 1.66 -16.94 -17.60
C CYS A 310 3.08 -17.17 -18.13
N GLU A 311 3.47 -16.47 -19.19
CA GLU A 311 4.84 -16.48 -19.72
C GLU A 311 5.44 -15.08 -19.58
N GLY A 312 6.71 -15.04 -19.26
CA GLY A 312 7.42 -13.80 -19.04
C GLY A 312 8.90 -13.94 -19.28
N VAL A 313 9.62 -12.95 -18.81
CA VAL A 313 11.07 -12.86 -18.92
C VAL A 313 11.66 -12.70 -17.53
N THR A 314 12.74 -13.43 -17.28
CA THR A 314 13.63 -13.22 -16.15
C THR A 314 15.00 -12.79 -16.66
N TYR A 315 15.78 -12.18 -15.78
CA TYR A 315 17.17 -11.86 -16.04
C TYR A 315 18.03 -12.50 -14.95
N THR A 316 18.94 -13.39 -15.35
CA THR A 316 19.74 -14.21 -14.42
C THR A 316 21.02 -13.53 -13.94
N GLY A 317 21.43 -12.45 -14.61
CA GLY A 317 22.57 -11.63 -14.19
C GLY A 317 22.23 -10.67 -13.05
N GLU A 318 23.25 -9.94 -12.59
CA GLU A 318 23.10 -8.89 -11.58
C GLU A 318 22.30 -7.69 -12.12
N VAL A 319 21.53 -7.05 -11.25
CA VAL A 319 20.78 -5.83 -11.60
C VAL A 319 21.77 -4.71 -11.94
N PRO A 320 21.75 -4.15 -13.16
CA PRO A 320 22.57 -2.98 -13.50
C PRO A 320 22.24 -1.79 -12.59
N GLU A 321 23.26 -0.97 -12.30
CA GLU A 321 23.09 0.16 -11.40
C GLU A 321 22.09 1.19 -11.97
N ARG A 322 21.02 1.45 -11.22
CA ARG A 322 20.01 2.47 -11.53
C ARG A 322 19.54 3.09 -10.23
N ASN A 323 19.59 4.43 -10.13
CA ASN A 323 19.09 5.12 -8.96
C ASN A 323 17.57 4.91 -8.82
N LEU A 324 17.15 4.49 -7.64
CA LEU A 324 15.74 4.43 -7.29
C LEU A 324 15.17 5.84 -7.12
N PRO A 325 13.93 6.11 -7.54
CA PRO A 325 13.27 7.37 -7.23
C PRO A 325 13.04 7.47 -5.72
N ALA A 326 12.95 8.70 -5.21
CA ALA A 326 12.75 8.94 -3.77
C ALA A 326 11.55 8.17 -3.19
N SER A 327 10.48 8.03 -3.96
CA SER A 327 9.28 7.26 -3.58
C SER A 327 9.49 5.76 -3.46
N CYS A 328 10.54 5.17 -4.06
CA CYS A 328 10.91 3.76 -3.88
C CYS A 328 12.03 3.57 -2.83
N ASN A 329 12.68 4.65 -2.38
CA ASN A 329 13.69 4.62 -1.32
C ASN A 329 13.09 4.68 0.09
N ILE A 330 11.77 4.88 0.22
CA ILE A 330 11.11 4.87 1.53
C ILE A 330 11.19 3.42 2.05
N PRO A 331 11.79 3.13 3.22
CA PRO A 331 11.94 1.74 3.65
C PRO A 331 10.59 1.06 3.92
N CYS A 332 10.37 -0.13 3.37
CA CYS A 332 9.27 -1.03 3.75
C CYS A 332 9.56 -1.62 5.14
N LYS A 333 9.20 -0.88 6.19
CA LYS A 333 9.51 -1.24 7.59
C LYS A 333 8.70 -2.43 8.08
N ASP A 334 9.22 -3.11 9.09
CA ASP A 334 8.45 -4.05 9.88
C ASP A 334 7.34 -3.35 10.65
N GLN A 335 6.33 -4.14 11.01
CA GLN A 335 5.24 -3.68 11.85
C GLN A 335 5.76 -3.21 13.21
N PRO A 336 5.31 -2.04 13.70
CA PRO A 336 5.67 -1.60 15.03
C PRO A 336 5.12 -2.57 16.09
N PRO A 337 5.81 -2.73 17.24
CA PRO A 337 5.19 -3.35 18.40
C PRO A 337 3.95 -2.53 18.81
N PHE A 338 3.01 -3.18 19.51
CA PHE A 338 1.77 -2.53 19.95
C PHE A 338 1.73 -2.44 21.49
N PRO A 339 1.11 -1.38 22.05
CA PRO A 339 0.98 -1.21 23.49
C PRO A 339 0.14 -2.32 24.15
N MET A 340 0.69 -2.94 25.19
CA MET A 340 -0.01 -3.88 26.09
C MET A 340 -0.21 -3.32 27.50
N ASP A 341 0.53 -2.25 27.84
CA ASP A 341 0.44 -1.53 29.10
C ASP A 341 0.75 -0.04 28.90
N ASN A 342 0.59 0.75 29.95
CA ASN A 342 0.77 2.20 29.93
C ASN A 342 2.24 2.66 29.93
N THR A 343 3.21 1.72 29.89
CA THR A 343 4.64 2.04 29.84
C THR A 343 5.20 2.07 28.41
N PHE A 344 4.36 1.72 27.43
CA PHE A 344 4.74 1.70 26.02
C PHE A 344 5.12 3.10 25.50
N PRO A 345 6.31 3.26 24.87
CA PRO A 345 6.74 4.56 24.36
C PRO A 345 5.98 4.97 23.10
N MET A 346 5.82 6.27 22.89
CA MET A 346 5.19 6.82 21.69
C MET A 346 6.06 6.60 20.45
N THR A 347 5.49 5.99 19.40
CA THR A 347 6.16 5.92 18.09
C THR A 347 6.02 7.25 17.36
N THR A 348 7.01 8.14 17.42
CA THR A 348 6.90 9.44 16.74
C THR A 348 7.15 9.28 15.23
N ILE A 349 6.32 9.92 14.40
CA ILE A 349 6.50 9.98 12.94
C ILE A 349 7.03 11.36 12.59
N TYR A 350 8.12 11.41 11.85
CA TYR A 350 8.64 12.67 11.34
C TYR A 350 9.13 12.50 9.90
N THR A 351 8.76 13.44 9.05
CA THR A 351 9.34 13.57 7.72
C THR A 351 10.76 14.10 7.90
N THR A 352 11.76 13.26 7.65
CA THR A 352 13.16 13.73 7.64
C THR A 352 13.62 13.87 6.21
N THR A 353 14.32 14.97 5.95
CA THR A 353 15.15 15.13 4.77
C THR A 353 16.60 14.87 5.19
N TRP A 354 17.28 13.93 4.55
CA TRP A 354 18.69 13.68 4.81
C TRP A 354 19.49 13.76 3.51
N THR A 355 20.74 14.18 3.64
CA THR A 355 21.65 14.33 2.51
C THR A 355 22.72 13.26 2.60
N ARG A 356 22.81 12.41 1.58
CA ARG A 356 23.88 11.42 1.48
C ARG A 356 24.97 11.96 0.54
N THR A 357 26.18 12.10 1.05
CA THR A 357 27.34 12.54 0.28
C THR A 357 28.14 11.33 -0.18
N TYR A 358 28.29 11.14 -1.49
CA TYR A 358 29.14 10.09 -2.04
C TYR A 358 30.57 10.61 -2.29
N LYS A 359 31.53 9.68 -2.45
CA LYS A 359 32.96 9.97 -2.58
C LYS A 359 33.32 10.91 -3.74
N GLU A 360 32.40 11.19 -4.67
CA GLU A 360 32.60 12.06 -5.83
C GLU A 360 31.89 13.42 -5.72
N SER A 361 31.61 13.90 -4.50
CA SER A 361 31.00 15.22 -4.22
C SER A 361 29.59 15.45 -4.79
N THR A 362 28.91 14.40 -5.24
CA THR A 362 27.46 14.41 -5.50
C THR A 362 26.70 14.25 -4.19
N THR A 363 25.79 15.19 -3.92
CA THR A 363 24.87 15.16 -2.79
C THR A 363 23.49 14.72 -3.26
N LEU A 364 23.01 13.59 -2.76
CA LEU A 364 21.62 13.16 -2.96
C LEU A 364 20.79 13.64 -1.76
N THR A 365 19.76 14.44 -2.02
CA THR A 365 18.79 14.84 -1.00
C THR A 365 17.59 13.90 -1.07
N GLU A 366 17.41 13.11 -0.02
CA GLU A 366 16.29 12.19 0.11
C GLU A 366 15.35 12.72 1.19
N SER A 367 14.05 12.45 1.05
CA SER A 367 13.08 12.70 2.11
C SER A 367 12.27 11.43 2.33
N GLY A 368 12.03 11.09 3.59
CA GLY A 368 11.29 9.90 3.94
C GLY A 368 10.59 10.02 5.29
N LEU A 369 9.52 9.26 5.45
CA LEU A 369 8.84 9.10 6.74
C LEU A 369 9.70 8.21 7.65
N VAL A 370 10.24 8.81 8.70
CA VAL A 370 10.96 8.09 9.75
C VAL A 370 10.01 7.91 10.93
N SER A 371 9.99 6.71 11.49
CA SER A 371 9.24 6.37 12.68
C SER A 371 10.25 5.86 13.70
N ARG A 372 10.23 6.40 14.91
CA ARG A 372 11.14 6.03 15.99
C ARG A 372 10.33 5.69 17.22
N LEU A 373 10.60 4.52 17.79
CA LEU A 373 10.13 4.10 19.11
C LEU A 373 10.81 4.90 20.22
#